data_AF-X0YEM2-F1
#
_entry.id   AF-X0YEM2-F1
#
_cell.length_a   1.000
_cell.length_b   1.000
_cell.length_c   1.000
_cell.angle_alpha   90.00
_cell.angle_beta   90.00
_cell.angle_gamma   90.00
#
_symmetry.space_group_name_H-M   'P 1'
#
loop_
_entity.id
_entity.type
_entity.pdbx_description
1 polymer ?
#
loop_
_entity_poly.entity_id
_entity_poly.type
_entity_poly.pdbx_seq_one_letter_code
_entity_poly.pdbx_strand_id
1 'polypeptide(L)' 'GEVYLAQDTALDRKVAIKFLPEKMQKDATARMRLLREAKSAAS' A
#
# COMPACT_ATOMS: atom_id res chain seq x y z
N GLY A 1 6.83 0.82 -6.66
CA GLY A 1 6.09 -0.15 -5.84
C GLY A 1 5.07 -0.77 -6.73
N GLU A 2 4.93 -2.08 -6.71
CA GLU A 2 3.93 -2.77 -7.50
C GLU A 2 2.55 -2.55 -6.88
N VAL A 3 1.55 -2.35 -7.74
CA VAL A 3 0.16 -2.11 -7.34
C VAL A 3 -0.69 -3.18 -8.01
N TYR A 4 -1.55 -3.82 -7.22
CA TYR A 4 -2.41 -4.90 -7.66
C TYR A 4 -3.86 -4.57 -7.38
N LEU A 5 -4.75 -5.02 -8.27
CA LEU A 5 -6.19 -5.04 -8.02
C LEU A 5 -6.50 -6.23 -7.12
N ALA A 6 -7.23 -6.00 -6.04
CA ALA A 6 -7.74 -7.03 -5.14
C ALA A 6 -9.23 -6.84 -4.88
N GLN A 7 -9.90 -7.90 -4.45
CA GLN A 7 -11.25 -7.82 -3.88
C GLN A 7 -11.13 -7.78 -2.36
N ASP A 8 -11.66 -6.74 -1.73
CA ASP A 8 -11.87 -6.69 -0.28
C ASP A 8 -13.09 -7.56 0.06
N THR A 9 -12.86 -8.72 0.66
CA THR A 9 -13.91 -9.70 0.97
C THR A 9 -14.79 -9.28 2.14
N ALA A 10 -14.37 -8.31 2.96
CA ALA A 10 -15.17 -7.83 4.08
C ALA A 10 -16.17 -6.75 3.63
N LEU A 11 -15.76 -5.89 2.70
CA LEU A 11 -16.56 -4.77 2.20
C LEU A 11 -17.16 -5.00 0.80
N ASP A 12 -16.90 -6.18 0.23
CA ASP A 12 -17.31 -6.60 -1.11
C ASP A 12 -17.05 -5.56 -2.21
N ARG A 13 -15.82 -5.04 -2.26
CA ARG A 13 -15.41 -4.04 -3.26
C ARG A 13 -14.01 -4.28 -3.81
N LYS A 14 -13.77 -3.77 -5.03
CA LYS A 14 -12.43 -3.75 -5.63
C LYS A 14 -11.57 -2.66 -4.98
N VAL A 15 -10.34 -3.02 -4.62
CA VAL A 15 -9.34 -2.13 -4.00
C VAL A 15 -7.98 -2.27 -4.68
N ALA A 16 -7.16 -1.22 -4.62
CA ALA A 16 -5.77 -1.29 -5.05
C ALA A 16 -4.87 -1.57 -3.83
N ILE A 17 -4.03 -2.59 -3.91
CA ILE A 17 -3.03 -2.93 -2.88
C ILE A 17 -1.64 -2.60 -3.40
N LYS A 18 -0.89 -1.79 -2.64
CA LYS A 18 0.49 -1.38 -2.96
C LYS A 18 1.48 -2.09 -2.04
N PHE A 19 2.47 -2.76 -2.63
CA PHE A 19 3.54 -3.41 -1.88
C PHE A 19 4.85 -2.62 -1.95
N LEU A 20 5.63 -2.71 -0.86
CA LEU A 20 7.00 -2.24 -0.83
C LEU A 20 7.95 -3.38 -1.25
N PRO A 21 8.71 -3.24 -2.35
CA PRO A 21 9.67 -4.26 -2.76
C PRO A 21 10.68 -4.55 -1.64
N GLU A 22 11.12 -5.80 -1.51
CA GLU A 22 12.02 -6.25 -0.43
C GLU A 22 13.28 -5.39 -0.28
N LYS A 23 13.91 -5.04 -1.41
CA LYS A 23 15.07 -4.13 -1.46
C LYS A 23 14.81 -2.74 -0.86
N MET A 24 13.58 -2.26 -0.90
CA MET A 24 13.16 -0.97 -0.36
C MET A 24 12.63 -1.09 1.07
N GLN A 25 12.42 -2.29 1.59
CA GLN A 25 11.97 -2.44 2.97
C GLN A 25 13.01 -1.93 3.96
N LYS A 26 14.32 -2.02 3.68
CA LYS A 26 15.34 -1.46 4.59
C LYS A 26 15.48 0.06 4.49
N ASP A 27 14.85 0.70 3.50
CA ASP A 27 14.86 2.15 3.34
C ASP A 27 13.75 2.79 4.21
N ALA A 28 14.18 3.45 5.28
CA ALA A 28 13.29 4.15 6.21
C ALA A 28 12.44 5.24 5.52
N THR A 29 12.97 5.91 4.50
CA THR A 29 12.24 6.94 3.75
C THR A 29 11.13 6.32 2.91
N ALA A 30 11.43 5.20 2.24
CA ALA A 30 10.44 4.50 1.43
C ALA A 30 9.28 3.96 2.29
N ARG A 31 9.59 3.41 3.48
CA ARG A 31 8.58 3.01 4.48
C ARG A 31 7.73 4.19 4.93
N MET A 32 8.35 5.32 5.27
CA MET A 32 7.63 6.50 5.74
C MET A 32 6.68 7.06 4.67
N ARG A 33 7.11 7.10 3.40
CA ARG A 33 6.24 7.53 2.29
C ARG A 33 5.04 6.61 2.13
N LEU A 34 5.26 5.29 2.16
CA LEU A 34 4.16 4.32 2.04
C LEU A 34 3.11 4.50 3.14
N LEU A 35 3.54 4.69 4.38
CA LEU A 35 2.64 4.93 5.50
C LEU A 35 1.87 6.26 5.36
N ARG A 36 2.54 7.32 4.87
CA ARG A 36 1.90 8.61 4.64
C ARG A 36 0.81 8.51 3.57
N GLU A 37 1.10 7.85 2.45
CA GLU A 37 0.13 7.61 1.37
C GLU A 37 -1.06 6.79 1.86
N ALA A 38 -0.82 5.72 2.63
CA ALA A 38 -1.88 4.90 3.20
C ALA A 38 -2.82 5.71 4.11
N LYS A 39 -2.26 6.58 4.96
CA LYS A 39 -3.07 7.48 5.81
C LYS A 39 -3.90 8.46 4.99
N SER A 40 -3.32 9.06 3.95
CA SER A 40 -4.03 10.01 3.08
C SER A 40 -5.12 9.37 2.21
N ALA A 41 -5.00 8.08 1.87
CA ALA A 41 -6.02 7.36 1.11
C ALA A 41 -7.18 6.85 1.98
N ALA A 42 -6.99 6.77 3.30
CA ALA A 42 -7.98 6.28 4.26
C ALA A 42 -8.85 7.37 4.90
N SER A 43 -8.49 8.65 4.70
CA SER A 43 -9.19 9.84 5.22
C SER A 43 -10.13 10.47 4.20
#